data_AF-L8M9C7-F1
#
_entry.id   AF-L8M9C7-F1
#
_cell.length_a   1.000
_cell.length_b   1.000
_cell.length_c   1.000
_cell.angle_alpha   90.00
_cell.angle_beta   90.00
_cell.angle_gamma   90.00
#
_symmetry.space_group_name_H-M   'P 1'
#
loop_
_entity.id
_entity.type
_entity.pdbx_description
1 polymer ?
#
loop_
_entity_poly.entity_id
_entity_poly.type
_entity_poly.pdbx_seq_one_letter_code
_entity_poly.pdbx_strand_id
1 'polypeptide(L)'
;MPELEESALRARNNLLAMFLVHIVLDAILVAVAKDLWAIGRILITIVIMYFVLQGRKWAKWTLLGILSFLIVALVALVIALYSKLSTFLIFGSLVLVVLSAVIVIYLVRSKNLNRYFSEYKLY
;
A
#
# COMPACT_ATOMS: atom_id res chain seq x y z
N MET A 1 7.36 21.98 -18.67
CA MET A 1 8.51 22.10 -17.75
C MET A 1 9.04 20.68 -17.48
N PRO A 2 10.06 20.22 -18.22
CA PRO A 2 10.48 18.82 -18.24
C PRO A 2 11.01 18.29 -16.88
N GLU A 3 11.68 19.14 -16.09
CA GLU A 3 12.16 18.77 -14.74
C GLU A 3 11.02 18.44 -13.75
N LEU A 4 9.88 19.09 -13.95
CA LEU A 4 8.70 18.93 -13.10
C LEU A 4 7.96 17.61 -13.40
N GLU A 5 7.95 17.20 -14.67
CA GLU A 5 7.43 15.89 -15.09
C GLU A 5 8.33 14.74 -14.63
N GLU A 6 9.66 14.91 -14.69
CA GLU A 6 10.61 13.88 -14.23
C GLU A 6 10.50 13.65 -12.71
N SER A 7 10.40 14.73 -11.92
CA SER A 7 10.25 14.63 -10.47
C SER A 7 8.91 13.98 -10.04
N ALA A 8 7.83 14.23 -10.78
CA ALA A 8 6.52 13.60 -10.57
C ALA A 8 6.55 12.11 -10.92
N LEU A 9 7.16 11.73 -12.05
CA LEU A 9 7.34 10.34 -12.46
C LEU A 9 8.25 9.57 -11.49
N ARG A 10 9.32 10.20 -10.99
CA ARG A 10 10.19 9.61 -9.96
C ARG A 10 9.43 9.36 -8.65
N ALA A 11 8.60 10.31 -8.22
CA ALA A 11 7.77 10.14 -7.02
C ALA A 11 6.76 8.99 -7.17
N ARG A 12 6.15 8.85 -8.35
CA ARG A 12 5.28 7.72 -8.71
C ARG A 12 6.05 6.39 -8.66
N ASN A 13 7.22 6.30 -9.27
CA ASN A 13 8.02 5.08 -9.25
C ASN A 13 8.47 4.71 -7.83
N ASN A 14 8.84 5.68 -6.99
CA ASN A 14 9.12 5.42 -5.58
C ASN A 14 7.91 4.87 -4.83
N LEU A 15 6.72 5.44 -5.06
CA LEU A 15 5.48 4.93 -4.48
C LEU A 15 5.22 3.48 -4.93
N LEU A 16 5.37 3.19 -6.22
CA LEU A 16 5.20 1.84 -6.76
C LEU A 16 6.22 0.85 -6.20
N ALA A 17 7.47 1.28 -6.03
CA ALA A 17 8.50 0.46 -5.39
C ALA A 17 8.13 0.12 -3.94
N MET A 18 7.64 1.10 -3.17
CA MET A 18 7.15 0.85 -1.80
C MET A 18 5.97 -0.13 -1.78
N PHE A 19 5.03 -0.01 -2.74
CA PHE A 19 3.93 -0.96 -2.89
C PHE A 19 4.40 -2.35 -3.30
N LEU A 20 5.38 -2.46 -4.19
CA LEU A 20 5.93 -3.73 -4.62
C LEU A 20 6.54 -4.48 -3.42
N VAL A 21 7.35 -3.78 -2.62
CA VAL A 21 7.92 -4.35 -1.38
C VAL A 21 6.82 -4.76 -0.42
N HIS A 22 5.77 -3.95 -0.27
CA HIS A 22 4.61 -4.27 0.55
C HIS A 22 3.92 -5.56 0.08
N ILE A 23 3.61 -5.68 -1.21
CA ILE A 23 2.97 -6.87 -1.80
C ILE A 23 3.83 -8.11 -1.62
N VAL A 24 5.15 -8.02 -1.84
CA VAL A 24 6.06 -9.15 -1.65
C VAL A 24 6.06 -9.59 -0.19
N LEU A 25 6.15 -8.64 0.74
CA LEU A 25 6.13 -8.94 2.17
C LEU A 25 4.80 -9.56 2.60
N ASP A 26 3.68 -9.03 2.10
CA ASP A 26 2.34 -9.56 2.35
C ASP A 26 2.20 -10.98 1.79
N ALA A 27 2.65 -11.22 0.55
CA ALA A 27 2.63 -12.54 -0.07
C ALA A 27 3.44 -13.58 0.71
N ILE A 28 4.61 -13.22 1.23
CA ILE A 28 5.41 -14.10 2.11
C ILE A 28 4.63 -14.42 3.39
N LEU A 29 4.02 -13.42 4.02
CA LEU A 29 3.21 -13.60 5.23
C LEU A 29 2.01 -14.51 4.97
N VAL A 30 1.31 -14.31 3.86
CA VAL A 30 0.17 -15.14 3.45
C VAL A 30 0.59 -16.59 3.19
N ALA A 31 1.70 -16.80 2.49
CA ALA A 31 2.23 -18.13 2.22
C ALA A 31 2.62 -18.87 3.50
N VAL A 32 3.25 -18.18 4.45
CA VAL A 32 3.64 -18.76 5.75
C VAL A 32 2.42 -19.02 6.64
N ALA A 33 1.44 -18.10 6.64
CA ALA A 33 0.20 -18.26 7.39
C ALA A 33 -0.75 -19.30 6.78
N LYS A 34 -0.52 -19.70 5.51
CA LYS A 34 -1.41 -20.56 4.70
C LYS A 34 -2.86 -20.06 4.68
N ASP A 35 -3.04 -18.74 4.76
CA ASP A 35 -4.35 -18.11 4.82
C ASP A 35 -4.82 -17.75 3.41
N LEU A 36 -5.65 -18.62 2.82
CA LEU A 36 -6.25 -18.38 1.50
C LEU A 36 -7.11 -17.11 1.46
N TRP A 37 -7.66 -16.66 2.58
CA TRP A 37 -8.47 -15.45 2.64
C TRP A 37 -7.61 -14.20 2.44
N ALA A 38 -6.33 -14.26 2.84
CA ALA A 38 -5.39 -13.16 2.67
C ALA A 38 -4.90 -12.99 1.21
N ILE A 39 -5.14 -13.95 0.32
CA ILE A 39 -4.92 -13.77 -1.14
C ILE A 39 -5.82 -12.66 -1.69
N GLY A 40 -7.06 -12.54 -1.20
CA GLY A 40 -7.98 -11.47 -1.60
C GLY A 40 -7.41 -10.08 -1.31
N ARG A 41 -6.68 -9.92 -0.20
CA ARG A 41 -6.00 -8.69 0.18
C ARG A 41 -4.89 -8.29 -0.80
N ILE A 42 -4.10 -9.26 -1.26
CA ILE A 42 -3.04 -9.02 -2.25
C ILE A 42 -3.64 -8.57 -3.58
N LEU A 43 -4.71 -9.25 -4.01
CA LEU A 43 -5.46 -8.91 -5.23
C LEU A 43 -6.04 -7.49 -5.18
N ILE A 44 -6.64 -7.11 -4.05
CA ILE A 44 -7.14 -5.74 -3.81
C ILE A 44 -5.99 -4.73 -3.92
N THR A 45 -4.85 -5.00 -3.28
CA THR A 45 -3.67 -4.12 -3.33
C THR A 45 -3.16 -3.90 -4.76
N ILE A 46 -3.12 -4.96 -5.58
CA ILE A 46 -2.74 -4.90 -7.00
C ILE A 46 -3.73 -4.04 -7.80
N VAL A 47 -5.04 -4.25 -7.62
CA VAL A 47 -6.07 -3.47 -8.32
C VAL A 47 -5.95 -1.98 -7.99
N ILE A 48 -5.69 -1.63 -6.73
CA ILE A 48 -5.54 -0.22 -6.36
C ILE A 48 -4.24 0.36 -6.91
N MET A 49 -3.16 -0.42 -6.95
CA MET A 49 -1.91 0.00 -7.60
C MET A 49 -2.15 0.37 -9.07
N TYR A 50 -3.02 -0.38 -9.77
CA TYR A 50 -3.45 -0.04 -11.12
C TYR A 50 -4.21 1.29 -11.19
N PHE A 51 -5.10 1.58 -10.23
CA PHE A 51 -5.78 2.89 -10.16
C PHE A 51 -4.84 4.04 -9.79
N VAL A 52 -3.81 3.79 -8.98
CA VAL A 52 -2.75 4.75 -8.66
C VAL A 52 -1.90 5.05 -9.90
N LEU A 53 -1.57 4.03 -10.70
CA LEU A 53 -0.90 4.18 -12.00
C LEU A 53 -1.72 5.05 -12.97
N GLN A 54 -3.05 5.03 -12.90
CA GLN A 54 -3.92 5.88 -13.72
C GLN A 54 -3.98 7.35 -13.27
N GLY A 55 -3.38 7.73 -12.14
CA GLY A 55 -3.33 9.13 -11.69
C GLY A 55 -4.69 9.73 -11.31
N ARG A 56 -5.76 8.93 -11.17
CA ARG A 56 -7.09 9.45 -10.82
C ARG A 56 -7.10 10.06 -9.42
N LYS A 57 -7.64 11.28 -9.26
CA LYS A 57 -7.84 11.93 -7.95
C LYS A 57 -8.61 11.05 -6.95
N TRP A 58 -9.57 10.26 -7.42
CA TRP A 58 -10.32 9.31 -6.57
C TRP A 58 -9.46 8.17 -6.07
N ALA A 59 -8.46 7.72 -6.84
CA ALA A 59 -7.57 6.62 -6.46
C ALA A 59 -6.81 6.94 -5.17
N LYS A 60 -6.45 8.21 -4.95
CA LYS A 60 -5.81 8.65 -3.71
C LYS A 60 -6.70 8.39 -2.48
N TRP A 61 -7.97 8.77 -2.55
CA TRP A 61 -8.92 8.59 -1.44
C TRP A 61 -9.26 7.11 -1.23
N THR A 62 -9.42 6.36 -2.32
CA THR A 62 -9.63 4.91 -2.27
C THR A 62 -8.43 4.21 -1.64
N LEU A 63 -7.21 4.58 -1.99
CA LEU A 63 -5.98 4.03 -1.41
C LEU A 63 -5.90 4.30 0.09
N LEU A 64 -6.25 5.52 0.51
CA LEU A 64 -6.21 5.91 1.92
C LEU A 64 -7.25 5.14 2.75
N GLY A 65 -8.46 4.98 2.22
CA GLY A 65 -9.50 4.17 2.84
C GLY A 65 -9.10 2.70 2.97
N ILE A 66 -8.52 2.12 1.92
CA ILE A 66 -8.15 0.70 1.93
C ILE A 66 -6.90 0.45 2.78
N LEU A 67 -5.88 1.31 2.75
CA LEU A 67 -4.73 1.18 3.65
C LEU A 67 -5.15 1.33 5.12
N SER A 68 -6.06 2.26 5.42
CA SER A 68 -6.61 2.39 6.78
C SER A 68 -7.39 1.14 7.20
N PHE A 69 -8.24 0.61 6.32
CA PHE A 69 -8.95 -0.65 6.56
C PHE A 69 -7.99 -1.83 6.73
N LEU A 70 -6.93 -1.90 5.92
CA LEU A 70 -5.91 -2.95 5.96
C LEU A 70 -5.16 -2.93 7.30
N ILE A 71 -4.81 -1.73 7.80
CA ILE A 71 -4.19 -1.56 9.12
C ILE A 71 -5.13 -2.09 10.21
N VAL A 72 -6.41 -1.70 10.18
CA VAL A 72 -7.40 -2.17 11.18
C VAL A 72 -7.57 -3.69 11.11
N ALA A 73 -7.66 -4.25 9.90
CA ALA A 73 -7.80 -5.69 9.70
C ALA A 73 -6.56 -6.47 10.18
N LEU A 74 -5.35 -5.97 9.91
CA LEU A 74 -4.10 -6.57 10.38
C LEU A 74 -4.01 -6.53 11.91
N VAL A 75 -4.36 -5.40 12.53
CA VAL A 75 -4.38 -5.27 14.00
C VAL A 75 -5.42 -6.21 14.60
N ALA A 76 -6.63 -6.27 14.04
CA ALA A 76 -7.68 -7.17 14.50
C ALA A 76 -7.26 -8.65 14.38
N LEU A 77 -6.58 -9.03 13.29
CA LEU A 77 -6.03 -10.37 13.09
C LEU A 77 -4.97 -10.70 14.16
N VAL A 78 -4.03 -9.78 14.41
CA VAL A 78 -2.99 -9.96 15.43
C VAL A 78 -3.62 -10.13 16.81
N ILE A 79 -4.65 -9.37 17.15
CA ILE A 79 -5.37 -9.50 18.43
C ILE A 79 -6.12 -10.84 18.51
N ALA A 80 -6.92 -11.16 17.47
CA ALA A 80 -7.78 -12.34 17.44
C ALA A 80 -6.98 -13.65 17.46
N LEU A 81 -5.81 -13.68 16.83
CA LEU A 81 -4.99 -14.87 16.68
C LEU A 81 -3.68 -14.79 17.48
N TYR A 82 -3.55 -13.83 18.41
CA TYR A 82 -2.32 -13.57 19.17
C TYR A 82 -1.72 -14.84 19.80
N SER A 83 -2.56 -15.70 20.36
CA SER A 83 -2.15 -16.95 21.02
C SER A 83 -1.78 -18.09 20.08
N LYS A 84 -2.10 -17.97 18.77
CA LYS A 84 -1.85 -18.98 17.74
C LYS A 84 -0.86 -18.52 16.66
N LEU A 85 -0.53 -17.23 16.64
CA LEU A 85 0.41 -16.66 15.68
C LEU A 85 1.85 -16.89 16.14
N SER A 86 2.66 -17.43 15.25
CA SER A 86 4.11 -17.46 15.43
C SER A 86 4.65 -16.04 15.61
N THR A 87 5.66 -15.87 16.47
CA THR A 87 6.39 -14.60 16.66
C THR A 87 6.83 -13.99 15.33
N PHE A 88 7.17 -14.82 14.34
CA PHE A 88 7.50 -14.38 12.99
C PHE A 88 6.34 -13.66 12.29
N LEU A 89 5.11 -14.18 12.40
CA LEU A 89 3.93 -13.58 11.78
C LEU A 89 3.52 -12.27 12.48
N ILE A 90 3.71 -12.19 13.81
CA ILE A 90 3.46 -10.97 14.58
C ILE A 90 4.43 -9.86 14.15
N PHE A 91 5.73 -10.16 14.12
CA PHE A 91 6.75 -9.21 13.67
C PHE A 91 6.55 -8.80 12.21
N GLY A 92 6.29 -9.76 11.33
CA GLY A 92 6.03 -9.48 9.91
C GLY A 92 4.80 -8.59 9.69
N SER A 93 3.72 -8.85 10.43
CA SER A 93 2.50 -8.03 10.38
C SER A 93 2.74 -6.61 10.89
N LEU A 94 3.55 -6.44 11.95
CA LEU A 94 3.97 -5.13 12.44
C LEU A 94 4.77 -4.33 11.39
N VAL A 95 5.72 -4.99 10.71
CA VAL A 95 6.49 -4.36 9.63
C VAL A 95 5.56 -3.92 8.49
N LEU A 96 4.59 -4.76 8.11
CA LEU A 96 3.57 -4.40 7.12
C LEU A 96 2.73 -3.19 7.54
N VAL A 97 2.34 -3.10 8.81
CA VAL A 97 1.59 -1.94 9.35
C VAL A 97 2.43 -0.67 9.26
N VAL A 98 3.70 -0.72 9.68
CA VAL A 98 4.61 0.44 9.61
C VAL A 98 4.83 0.87 8.15
N LEU A 99 5.08 -0.09 7.25
CA LEU A 99 5.27 0.20 5.83
C LEU A 99 4.00 0.81 5.21
N SER A 100 2.82 0.29 5.56
CA SER A 100 1.53 0.84 5.14
C SER A 100 1.37 2.30 5.60
N ALA A 101 1.69 2.59 6.85
CA ALA A 101 1.62 3.94 7.39
C ALA A 101 2.59 4.90 6.68
N VAL A 102 3.83 4.45 6.39
CA VAL A 102 4.81 5.23 5.62
C VAL A 102 4.27 5.54 4.22
N ILE A 103 3.66 4.57 3.54
CA ILE A 103 3.05 4.77 2.21
C ILE A 103 1.91 5.80 2.29
N VAL A 104 1.02 5.71 3.27
CA VAL A 104 -0.07 6.70 3.48
C VAL A 104 0.51 8.09 3.71
N ILE A 105 1.50 8.21 4.60
CA ILE A 105 2.14 9.49 4.91
C ILE A 105 2.80 10.08 3.66
N TYR A 106 3.52 9.26 2.89
CA TYR A 106 4.16 9.68 1.65
C TYR A 106 3.13 10.17 0.63
N LEU A 107 2.01 9.45 0.48
CA LEU A 107 0.89 9.81 -0.39
C LEU A 107 0.25 11.16 0.00
N VAL A 108 0.15 11.45 1.30
CA VAL A 108 -0.49 12.67 1.81
C VAL A 108 0.47 13.86 1.79
N ARG A 109 1.73 13.68 2.20
CA ARG A 109 2.72 14.76 2.37
C ARG A 109 3.50 15.10 1.10
N SER A 110 3.66 14.18 0.14
CA SER A 110 4.50 14.44 -1.02
C SER A 110 3.84 15.47 -1.95
N LYS A 111 4.41 16.68 -2.01
CA LYS A 111 3.97 17.75 -2.93
C LYS A 111 4.06 17.31 -4.40
N ASN A 112 5.11 16.58 -4.77
CA ASN A 112 5.33 16.10 -6.13
C ASN A 112 4.28 15.06 -6.53
N LEU A 113 3.91 14.18 -5.59
CA LEU A 113 2.89 13.16 -5.81
C LEU A 113 1.48 13.78 -5.86
N ASN A 114 1.18 14.76 -5.01
CA ASN A 114 -0.07 15.51 -5.09
C ASN A 114 -0.21 16.28 -6.40
N ARG A 115 0.90 16.82 -6.92
CA ARG A 115 0.94 17.43 -8.25
C ARG A 115 0.69 16.42 -9.34
N TYR A 116 1.32 15.25 -9.28
CA TYR A 116 1.05 14.14 -10.20
C TYR A 116 -0.44 13.80 -10.25
N PHE A 117 -1.11 13.60 -9.11
CA PHE A 117 -2.55 13.33 -9.07
C PHE A 117 -3.44 14.54 -9.46
N SER A 118 -2.90 15.76 -9.50
CA SER A 118 -3.67 16.96 -9.84
C SER A 118 -3.52 17.38 -11.29
N GLU A 119 -2.35 17.19 -11.89
CA GLU A 119 -1.97 17.63 -13.24
C GLU A 119 -2.11 16.51 -14.27
N TYR A 120 -1.86 15.23 -13.91
CA TYR A 120 -2.06 14.09 -14.81
C TYR A 120 -3.54 13.69 -14.86
N LYS A 121 -4.33 14.46 -15.60
CA LYS A 121 -5.61 14.05 -16.17
C LYS A 121 -5.30 13.24 -17.45
N LEU A 122 -4.97 11.96 -17.32
CA LEU A 122 -5.00 11.09 -18.49
C LEU A 122 -6.48 10.92 -18.88
N TYR A 123 -6.77 11.29 -20.13
CA TYR A 123 -8.05 11.25 -20.84
C TYR A 123 -8.93 10.05 -20.47
#